data_AF-A0A7C1HNF5-F1
#
_entry.id   AF-A0A7C1HNF5-F1
#
_cell.length_a   1.000
_cell.length_b   1.000
_cell.length_c   1.000
_cell.angle_alpha   90.00
_cell.angle_beta   90.00
_cell.angle_gamma   90.00
#
_symmetry.space_group_name_H-M   'P 1'
#
loop_
_entity.id
_entity.type
_entity.pdbx_description
1 polymer ?
#
loop_
_entity_poly.entity_id
_entity_poly.type
_entity_poly.pdbx_seq_one_letter_code
_entity_poly.pdbx_strand_id
1 'polypeptide(L)'
;MGSKDKEVRLQQRALLEKQLDDRLAFVAAQGIKGKDAAKDSGLRMIRAKIRETDARLKTIEALEEKAEEMAARKAEKLAAPKVKKSKKKTQEEDTGPSKRQQKKQKKKETKPQ
;
A
#
# COMPACT_ATOMS: atom_id res chain seq x y z
N MET A 1 -13.32 -7.80 1.04
CA MET A 1 -11.90 -7.60 1.40
C MET A 1 -11.84 -7.09 2.83
N GLY A 2 -11.04 -7.69 3.70
CA GLY A 2 -10.98 -7.25 5.11
C GLY A 2 -10.39 -5.85 5.24
N SER A 3 -10.74 -5.13 6.32
CA SER A 3 -10.33 -3.74 6.57
C SER A 3 -8.81 -3.56 6.39
N LYS A 4 -8.43 -2.40 5.85
CA LYS A 4 -7.05 -1.94 5.68
C LYS A 4 -6.48 -1.30 6.95
N ASP A 5 -7.32 -1.11 7.96
CA ASP A 5 -6.96 -0.35 9.16
C ASP A 5 -6.17 -1.23 10.12
N LYS A 6 -5.01 -0.73 10.56
CA LYS A 6 -4.11 -1.41 11.50
C LYS A 6 -4.82 -1.75 12.82
N GLU A 7 -5.59 -0.82 13.36
CA GLU A 7 -6.33 -0.98 14.62
C GLU A 7 -7.33 -2.13 14.57
N VAL A 8 -8.11 -2.23 13.48
CA VAL A 8 -9.08 -3.32 13.29
C VAL A 8 -8.37 -4.67 13.23
N ARG A 9 -7.18 -4.74 12.61
CA ARG A 9 -6.37 -5.97 12.56
C ARG A 9 -5.81 -6.34 13.92
N LEU A 10 -5.38 -5.37 14.72
CA LEU A 10 -4.94 -5.61 16.11
C LEU A 10 -6.09 -6.13 16.98
N GLN A 11 -7.28 -5.57 16.84
CA GLN A 11 -8.47 -6.06 17.54
C GLN A 11 -8.84 -7.49 17.11
N GLN A 12 -8.81 -7.78 15.80
CA GLN A 12 -9.02 -9.14 15.29
C GLN A 12 -8.00 -10.13 15.86
N ARG A 13 -6.73 -9.74 15.94
CA ARG A 13 -5.65 -10.53 16.55
C ARG A 13 -5.97 -10.84 18.02
N ALA A 14 -6.32 -9.82 18.81
CA ALA A 14 -6.66 -9.99 20.22
C ALA A 14 -7.87 -10.91 20.44
N LEU A 15 -8.89 -10.82 19.58
CA LEU A 15 -10.04 -11.73 19.64
C LEU A 15 -9.65 -13.18 19.32
N LEU A 16 -8.79 -13.38 18.31
CA LEU A 16 -8.30 -14.71 17.95
C LEU A 16 -7.40 -15.31 19.05
N GLU A 17 -6.60 -14.49 19.73
CA GLU A 17 -5.78 -14.92 20.88
C GLU A 17 -6.68 -15.39 22.03
N LYS A 18 -7.73 -14.63 22.38
CA LYS A 18 -8.72 -15.07 23.38
C LYS A 18 -9.37 -16.41 23.00
N GLN A 19 -9.80 -16.54 21.74
CA GLN A 19 -10.37 -17.78 21.23
C GLN A 19 -9.38 -18.96 21.28
N LEU A 20 -8.08 -18.69 21.06
CA LEU A 20 -7.04 -19.70 21.18
C LEU A 20 -6.93 -20.19 22.62
N ASP A 21 -6.92 -19.27 23.58
CA ASP A 21 -6.81 -19.59 25.01
C ASP A 21 -8.03 -20.37 25.51
N ASP A 22 -9.24 -19.95 25.13
CA ASP A 22 -10.48 -20.67 25.44
C ASP A 22 -10.45 -22.10 24.88
N ARG A 23 -9.97 -22.27 23.65
CA ARG A 23 -9.87 -23.59 23.03
C ARG A 23 -8.79 -24.44 23.69
N LEU A 24 -7.65 -23.86 24.07
CA LEU A 24 -6.60 -24.56 24.80
C LEU A 24 -7.10 -25.03 26.16
N ALA A 25 -7.84 -24.19 26.88
CA ALA A 25 -8.46 -24.55 28.16
C ALA A 25 -9.45 -25.71 27.98
N PHE A 26 -10.30 -25.66 26.95
CA PHE A 26 -11.25 -26.74 26.64
C PHE A 26 -10.53 -28.07 26.32
N VAL A 27 -9.50 -28.03 25.48
CA VAL A 27 -8.73 -29.23 25.10
C VAL A 27 -7.98 -29.80 26.32
N ALA A 28 -7.45 -28.93 27.17
CA ALA A 28 -6.81 -29.34 28.43
C ALA A 28 -7.81 -29.98 29.41
N ALA A 29 -9.03 -29.44 29.51
CA ALA A 29 -10.11 -30.00 30.32
C ALA A 29 -10.56 -31.39 29.82
N GLN A 30 -10.46 -31.65 28.52
CA GLN A 30 -10.69 -32.99 27.94
C GLN A 30 -9.53 -33.96 28.17
N GLY A 31 -8.44 -33.53 28.82
CA GLY A 31 -7.26 -34.36 29.08
C GLY A 31 -6.37 -34.59 27.85
N ILE A 32 -6.67 -33.93 26.73
CA ILE A 32 -5.88 -34.05 25.50
C ILE A 32 -4.64 -33.17 25.62
N LYS A 33 -3.44 -33.78 25.52
CA LYS A 33 -2.16 -33.08 25.74
C LYS A 33 -1.18 -33.28 24.59
N GLY A 34 -0.22 -32.37 24.49
CA GLY A 34 0.94 -32.48 23.61
C GLY A 34 0.57 -32.63 22.12
N LYS A 35 1.01 -33.74 21.53
CA LYS A 35 0.86 -33.99 20.08
C LYS A 35 -0.59 -34.14 19.64
N ASP A 36 -1.48 -34.62 20.51
CA ASP A 36 -2.89 -34.80 20.15
C ASP A 36 -3.66 -33.50 20.25
N ALA A 37 -3.29 -32.60 21.17
CA ALA A 37 -3.79 -31.22 21.19
C ALA A 37 -3.36 -30.46 19.93
N ALA A 38 -2.14 -30.71 19.43
CA ALA A 38 -1.66 -30.09 18.18
C ALA A 38 -2.40 -30.58 16.92
N LYS A 39 -3.09 -31.73 16.98
CA LYS A 39 -3.92 -32.24 15.88
C LYS A 39 -5.32 -31.62 15.86
N ASP A 40 -5.76 -30.97 16.94
CA ASP A 40 -7.07 -30.29 16.99
C ASP A 40 -7.19 -29.28 15.84
N SER A 41 -8.21 -29.48 14.99
CA SER A 41 -8.44 -28.66 13.81
C SER A 41 -8.78 -27.22 14.17
N GLY A 42 -9.47 -27.02 15.30
CA GLY A 42 -9.80 -25.69 15.84
C GLY A 42 -8.56 -24.90 16.19
N LEU A 43 -7.66 -25.47 17.01
CA LEU A 43 -6.39 -24.85 17.37
C LEU A 43 -5.52 -24.54 16.14
N ARG A 44 -5.48 -25.46 15.17
CA ARG A 44 -4.73 -25.24 13.91
C ARG A 44 -5.31 -24.09 13.10
N MET A 45 -6.64 -24.02 12.97
CA MET A 45 -7.32 -22.95 12.24
C MET A 45 -7.09 -21.57 12.90
N ILE A 46 -7.24 -21.49 14.23
CA ILE A 46 -7.06 -20.23 14.96
C ILE A 46 -5.62 -19.75 14.82
N ARG A 47 -4.63 -20.63 15.01
CA ARG A 47 -3.21 -20.32 14.79
C ARG A 47 -2.92 -19.86 13.37
N ALA A 48 -3.55 -20.47 12.36
CA ALA A 48 -3.41 -20.06 10.97
C ALA A 48 -3.95 -18.63 10.76
N LYS A 49 -5.13 -18.31 11.31
CA LYS A 49 -5.72 -16.96 11.25
C LYS A 49 -4.87 -15.90 11.96
N ILE A 50 -4.25 -16.25 13.09
CA ILE A 50 -3.31 -15.35 13.78
C ILE A 50 -2.12 -15.04 12.87
N ARG A 51 -1.49 -16.06 12.27
CA ARG A 51 -0.37 -15.88 11.33
C ARG A 51 -0.75 -15.03 10.11
N GLU A 52 -1.95 -15.23 9.56
CA GLU A 52 -2.45 -14.42 8.45
C GLU A 52 -2.62 -12.95 8.87
N THR A 53 -3.15 -12.72 10.07
CA THR A 53 -3.32 -11.37 10.63
C THR A 53 -1.98 -10.70 10.88
N ASP A 54 -1.01 -11.42 11.45
CA ASP A 54 0.35 -10.93 11.67
C ASP A 54 1.07 -10.60 10.36
N ALA A 55 0.91 -11.44 9.33
CA ALA A 55 1.46 -11.16 8.01
C ALA A 55 0.89 -9.86 7.42
N ARG A 56 -0.41 -9.61 7.59
CA ARG A 56 -1.04 -8.35 7.17
C ARG A 56 -0.53 -7.16 7.97
N LEU A 57 -0.39 -7.28 9.29
CA LEU A 57 0.15 -6.20 10.13
C LEU A 57 1.56 -5.81 9.68
N LYS A 58 2.44 -6.79 9.43
CA LYS A 58 3.78 -6.55 8.88
C LYS A 58 3.75 -5.84 7.54
N THR A 59 2.81 -6.18 6.65
CA THR A 59 2.69 -5.46 5.37
C THR A 59 2.22 -4.02 5.55
N ILE A 60 1.35 -3.74 6.54
CA ILE A 60 0.92 -2.37 6.84
C ILE A 60 2.10 -1.57 7.37
N GLU A 61 2.86 -2.12 8.32
CA GLU A 61 4.06 -1.48 8.89
C GLU A 61 5.11 -1.17 7.82
N ALA A 62 5.38 -2.12 6.92
CA ALA A 62 6.31 -1.90 5.81
C ALA A 62 5.84 -0.84 4.81
N LEU A 63 4.52 -0.59 4.70
CA LEU A 63 3.98 0.49 3.88
C LEU A 63 4.06 1.83 4.61
N GLU A 64 3.84 1.86 5.92
CA GLU A 64 4.02 3.04 6.78
C GLU A 64 5.47 3.53 6.71
N GLU A 65 6.44 2.64 6.90
CA GLU A 65 7.88 2.96 6.82
C GLU A 65 8.27 3.54 5.45
N LYS A 66 7.82 2.92 4.35
CA LYS A 66 8.04 3.44 3.00
C LYS A 66 7.40 4.81 2.77
N ALA A 67 6.23 5.06 3.37
CA ALA A 67 5.57 6.36 3.26
C ALA A 67 6.37 7.44 4.00
N GLU A 68 6.90 7.13 5.19
CA GLU A 68 7.77 8.00 5.96
C GLU A 68 9.08 8.31 5.22
N GLU A 69 9.76 7.30 4.66
CA GLU A 69 10.95 7.51 3.84
C GLU A 69 10.67 8.42 2.63
N MET A 70 9.55 8.20 1.95
CA MET A 70 9.14 9.01 0.82
C MET A 70 8.77 10.44 1.23
N ALA A 71 8.19 10.63 2.42
CA ALA A 71 7.91 11.94 2.98
C ALA A 71 9.21 12.68 3.35
N ALA A 72 10.18 12.00 3.97
CA ALA A 72 11.49 12.55 4.29
C ALA A 72 12.23 12.98 3.01
N ARG A 73 12.29 12.12 1.98
CA ARG A 73 12.90 12.46 0.69
C ARG A 73 12.21 13.64 0.00
N LYS A 74 10.89 13.78 0.13
CA LYS A 74 10.16 14.94 -0.39
C LYS A 74 10.48 16.20 0.39
N ALA A 75 10.55 16.12 1.72
CA ALA A 75 10.92 17.23 2.58
C ALA A 75 12.35 17.71 2.29
N GLU A 76 13.31 16.80 2.16
CA GLU A 76 14.69 17.12 1.75
C GLU A 76 14.75 17.80 0.38
N LYS A 77 14.00 17.30 -0.62
CA LYS A 77 13.93 17.93 -1.95
C LYS A 77 13.27 19.31 -1.94
N LEU A 78 12.34 19.56 -1.03
CA LEU A 78 11.68 20.85 -0.87
C LEU A 78 12.54 21.84 -0.06
N ALA A 79 13.31 21.35 0.90
CA ALA A 79 14.26 22.13 1.70
C ALA A 79 15.56 22.42 0.94
N ALA A 80 15.93 21.57 -0.03
CA ALA A 80 17.02 21.86 -0.95
C ALA A 80 16.68 23.15 -1.72
N PRO A 81 17.53 24.20 -1.63
CA PRO A 81 17.25 25.45 -2.31
C PRO A 81 17.11 25.14 -3.80
N LYS A 82 15.95 25.49 -4.38
CA LYS A 82 15.75 25.50 -5.83
C LYS A 82 16.92 26.28 -6.41
N VAL A 83 17.92 25.58 -6.95
CA VAL A 83 19.00 26.21 -7.69
C VAL A 83 18.28 27.00 -8.77
N LYS A 84 18.24 28.33 -8.57
CA LYS A 84 17.62 29.27 -9.48
C LYS A 84 18.29 28.96 -10.80
N LYS A 85 17.58 28.26 -11.70
CA LYS A 85 17.96 28.24 -13.11
C LYS A 85 18.04 29.71 -13.48
N SER A 86 19.27 30.16 -13.61
CA SER A 86 19.66 31.49 -14.00
C SER A 86 18.70 31.95 -15.08
N LYS A 87 18.05 33.09 -14.85
CA LYS A 87 17.46 33.91 -15.89
C LYS A 87 18.48 34.01 -17.04
N LYS A 88 18.32 33.20 -18.09
CA LYS A 88 18.83 33.54 -19.40
C LYS A 88 17.63 34.08 -20.18
N LYS A 89 17.62 35.40 -20.25
CA LYS A 89 16.76 36.22 -21.08
C LYS A 89 16.77 35.71 -22.53
N THR A 90 15.57 35.68 -23.11
CA THR A 90 15.21 35.94 -24.52
C THR A 90 15.92 35.14 -25.62
N GLN A 91 15.15 34.30 -26.29
CA GLN A 91 15.07 34.29 -27.75
C GLN A 91 13.70 33.73 -28.16
N GLU A 92 12.82 34.63 -28.61
CA GLU A 92 11.84 34.31 -29.65
C GLU A 92 12.62 33.67 -30.80
N GLU A 93 12.44 32.37 -31.02
CA GLU A 93 12.53 31.83 -32.37
C GLU A 93 11.35 30.90 -32.59
N ASP A 94 10.51 31.39 -33.49
CA ASP A 94 9.40 30.79 -34.18
C ASP A 94 9.74 29.37 -34.65
N THR A 95 9.46 28.35 -33.83
CA THR A 95 9.35 26.99 -34.36
C THR A 95 7.96 26.88 -34.99
N GLY A 96 7.90 27.23 -36.27
CA GLY A 96 6.69 27.28 -37.09
C GLY A 96 5.75 26.08 -36.94
N PRO A 97 4.52 26.19 -37.47
CA PRO A 97 3.40 25.34 -37.08
C PRO A 97 3.72 23.86 -37.20
N SER A 98 3.55 23.14 -36.07
CA SER A 98 3.72 21.69 -35.97
C SER A 98 2.99 20.97 -37.13
N LYS A 99 3.54 19.84 -37.60
CA LYS A 99 2.90 18.95 -38.60
C LYS A 99 1.39 18.73 -38.36
N ARG A 100 0.97 18.73 -37.09
CA ARG A 100 -0.44 18.59 -36.69
C ARG A 100 -1.30 19.80 -37.06
N GLN A 101 -0.76 21.01 -36.97
CA GLN A 101 -1.43 22.25 -37.37
C GLN A 101 -1.50 22.39 -38.89
N GLN A 102 -0.44 22.02 -39.61
CA GLN A 102 -0.43 21.99 -41.09
C GLN A 102 -1.47 21.01 -41.65
N LYS A 103 -1.63 19.82 -41.03
CA LYS A 103 -2.67 18.85 -41.43
C LYS A 103 -4.09 19.36 -41.16
N LYS A 104 -4.28 20.18 -40.11
CA LYS A 104 -5.59 20.77 -39.77
C LYS A 104 -5.96 21.92 -40.71
N GLN A 105 -4.99 22.68 -41.20
CA GLN A 105 -5.20 23.72 -42.22
C GLN A 105 -5.51 23.10 -43.60
N LYS A 106 -4.74 22.10 -44.04
CA LYS A 106 -5.05 21.37 -45.29
C LYS A 106 -6.45 20.75 -45.29
N LYS A 107 -6.90 20.21 -44.14
CA LYS A 107 -8.25 19.63 -44.02
C LYS A 107 -9.38 20.67 -44.02
N LYS A 108 -9.07 21.93 -43.70
CA LYS A 108 -10.02 23.05 -43.79
C LYS A 108 -10.07 23.63 -45.21
N GLU A 109 -8.95 23.65 -45.93
CA GLU A 109 -8.90 24.11 -47.32
C GLU A 109 -9.49 23.12 -48.32
N THR A 110 -9.41 21.80 -48.06
CA THR A 110 -10.05 20.78 -48.91
C THR A 110 -11.56 20.61 -48.67
N LYS A 111 -12.19 21.54 -47.95
CA LYS A 111 -13.65 21.69 -47.94
C LYS A 111 -14.05 23.08 -48.45
N PRO A 112 -13.95 23.35 -49.75
CA PRO A 112 -14.86 24.29 -50.39
C PRO A 112 -16.13 23.53 -50.80
N GLN A 113 -17.27 24.05 -50.32
CA GLN A 113 -18.64 23.92 -50.81
C GLN A 113 -19.19 22.50 -51.08
#